data_AF-A0AAW5IXI8-F1
#
_entry.id   AF-A0AAW5IXI8-F1
#
_cell.length_a   1.000
_cell.length_b   1.000
_cell.length_c   1.000
_cell.angle_alpha   90.00
_cell.angle_beta   90.00
_cell.angle_gamma   90.00
#
_symmetry.space_group_name_H-M   'P 1'
#
loop_
_entity.id
_entity.type
_entity.pdbx_description
1 polymer ?
#
loop_
_entity_poly.entity_id
_entity_poly.type
_entity_poly.pdbx_seq_one_letter_code
_entity_poly.pdbx_strand_id
1 'polypeptide(L)'
;MDQGSLWELANLLNAEPGEQKRSHEYIKFAWKSATVFNTPIRSRQIMPVLTQIEEGYQKELSSSNQHLRLMVACSALLLFVVMLLLYYVNKQRKRIAAAHHKLKETNHALQLANERLNEMNHSLNEMNHSLNEMNQSLNESNKMKEVYIGRFLRLCAIYVDKIETMRKRVVKLVKARELNKLLEQMQAGEAYMGELYEYFDSAFLKLFPDFVEEFNALLKPEERIVLEDDSRLSTTLRIFALIRLGIEDSSKIAEFLHYSVNTIYNYRAKIKNSAICDREEFEQRVKQIGMK
;
A
#
# COMPACT_ATOMS: atom_id res chain seq x y z
N MET A 1 -79.07 -78.19 -18.93
CA MET A 1 -78.56 -77.06 -19.75
C MET A 1 -78.23 -77.60 -21.11
N ASP A 2 -78.82 -77.02 -22.16
CA ASP A 2 -78.65 -77.49 -23.52
C ASP A 2 -77.21 -77.23 -23.98
N GLN A 3 -76.39 -78.28 -24.03
CA GLN A 3 -74.96 -78.16 -24.37
C GLN A 3 -74.73 -77.83 -25.86
N GLY A 4 -75.78 -77.90 -26.68
CA GLY A 4 -75.73 -77.62 -28.12
C GLY A 4 -75.55 -76.15 -28.47
N SER A 5 -76.00 -75.21 -27.64
CA SER A 5 -76.01 -73.77 -27.95
C SER A 5 -74.75 -73.00 -27.54
N LEU A 6 -73.87 -73.62 -26.74
CA LEU A 6 -72.72 -72.92 -26.15
C LEU A 6 -71.57 -72.65 -27.14
N TRP A 7 -71.32 -73.56 -28.10
CA TRP A 7 -70.29 -73.35 -29.13
C TRP A 7 -70.77 -72.34 -30.20
N GLU A 8 -72.08 -72.29 -30.47
CA GLU A 8 -72.71 -71.31 -31.35
C GLU A 8 -72.66 -69.91 -30.72
N LEU A 9 -72.95 -69.82 -29.41
CA LEU A 9 -72.75 -68.60 -28.64
C LEU A 9 -71.28 -68.16 -28.62
N ALA A 10 -70.33 -69.09 -28.45
CA ALA A 10 -68.91 -68.77 -28.52
C ALA A 10 -68.52 -68.19 -29.90
N ASN A 11 -69.06 -68.75 -30.99
CA ASN A 11 -68.82 -68.24 -32.33
C ASN A 11 -69.41 -66.85 -32.56
N LEU A 12 -70.60 -66.56 -32.03
CA LEU A 12 -71.20 -65.23 -32.07
C LEU A 12 -70.37 -64.21 -31.27
N LEU A 13 -69.97 -64.56 -30.05
CA LEU A 13 -69.17 -63.69 -29.18
C LEU A 13 -67.75 -63.44 -29.72
N ASN A 14 -67.22 -64.31 -30.59
CA ASN A 14 -65.93 -64.07 -31.26
C ASN A 14 -65.97 -62.86 -32.20
N ALA A 15 -67.16 -62.51 -32.72
CA ALA A 15 -67.34 -61.36 -33.59
C ALA A 15 -67.50 -60.04 -32.80
N GLU A 16 -67.73 -60.10 -31.48
CA GLU A 16 -67.91 -58.93 -30.63
C GLU A 16 -66.56 -58.49 -30.01
N PRO A 17 -66.15 -57.22 -30.21
CA PRO A 17 -64.91 -56.70 -29.65
C PRO A 17 -64.98 -56.64 -28.11
N GLY A 18 -64.01 -57.25 -27.43
CA GLY A 18 -63.93 -57.31 -25.97
C GLY A 18 -64.47 -58.61 -25.35
N GLU A 19 -65.19 -59.42 -26.12
CA GLU A 19 -65.77 -60.69 -25.69
C GLU A 19 -64.95 -61.91 -26.15
N GLN A 20 -63.81 -61.71 -26.85
CA GLN A 20 -62.97 -62.80 -27.36
C GLN A 20 -62.45 -63.74 -26.27
N LYS A 21 -62.16 -63.23 -25.07
CA LYS A 21 -61.76 -64.05 -23.92
C LYS A 21 -62.89 -64.97 -23.45
N ARG A 22 -64.12 -64.46 -23.38
CA ARG A 22 -65.31 -65.24 -22.99
C ARG A 22 -65.69 -66.24 -24.08
N SER A 23 -65.61 -65.84 -25.34
CA SER A 23 -65.73 -66.72 -26.51
C SER A 23 -64.74 -67.90 -26.44
N HIS A 24 -63.46 -67.61 -26.19
CA HIS A 24 -62.40 -68.61 -26.02
C HIS A 24 -62.66 -69.59 -24.86
N GLU A 25 -63.08 -69.07 -23.70
CA GLU A 25 -63.45 -69.88 -22.55
C GLU A 25 -64.67 -70.80 -22.84
N TYR A 26 -65.69 -70.28 -23.53
CA TYR A 26 -66.91 -71.01 -23.87
C TYR A 26 -66.67 -72.10 -24.91
N ILE A 27 -65.91 -71.84 -25.97
CA ILE A 27 -65.59 -72.85 -26.99
C ILE A 27 -64.70 -73.97 -26.42
N LYS A 28 -63.76 -73.62 -25.53
CA LYS A 28 -62.90 -74.59 -24.84
C LYS A 28 -63.69 -75.48 -23.89
N PHE A 29 -64.67 -74.92 -23.19
CA PHE A 29 -65.58 -75.68 -22.35
C PHE A 29 -66.50 -76.60 -23.16
N ALA A 30 -67.05 -76.12 -24.28
CA ALA A 30 -67.89 -76.92 -25.19
C ALA A 30 -67.10 -78.10 -25.79
N TRP A 31 -65.85 -77.86 -26.22
CA TRP A 31 -64.94 -78.90 -26.70
C TRP A 31 -64.61 -79.94 -25.62
N LYS A 32 -64.28 -79.49 -24.40
CA LYS A 32 -64.01 -80.39 -23.26
C LYS A 32 -65.22 -81.27 -22.92
N SER A 33 -66.43 -80.72 -23.03
CA SER A 33 -67.66 -81.48 -22.80
C SER A 33 -67.91 -82.51 -23.91
N ALA A 34 -67.76 -82.13 -25.19
CA ALA A 34 -67.96 -83.03 -26.33
C ALA A 34 -66.98 -84.21 -26.38
N THR A 35 -65.75 -84.01 -25.90
CA THR A 35 -64.73 -85.05 -25.76
C THR A 35 -65.02 -86.00 -24.58
N VAL A 36 -65.43 -85.49 -23.42
CA VAL A 36 -65.77 -86.30 -22.24
C VAL A 36 -67.00 -87.20 -22.48
N PHE A 37 -68.04 -86.68 -23.14
CA PHE A 37 -69.25 -87.44 -23.47
C PHE A 37 -69.14 -88.20 -24.81
N ASN A 38 -67.94 -88.28 -25.39
CA ASN A 38 -67.58 -89.02 -26.60
C ASN A 38 -68.60 -88.88 -27.76
N THR A 39 -68.95 -87.65 -28.14
CA THR A 39 -69.94 -87.38 -29.20
C THR A 39 -69.23 -86.98 -30.51
N PRO A 40 -68.89 -87.93 -31.41
CA PRO A 40 -67.98 -87.69 -32.53
C PRO A 40 -68.50 -86.67 -33.55
N ILE A 41 -69.82 -86.58 -33.75
CA ILE A 41 -70.43 -85.60 -34.67
C ILE A 41 -70.24 -84.18 -34.15
N ARG A 42 -70.47 -83.93 -32.85
CA ARG A 42 -70.29 -82.61 -32.22
C ARG A 42 -68.82 -82.21 -32.17
N SER A 43 -67.91 -83.14 -31.88
CA SER A 43 -66.47 -82.87 -31.94
C SER A 43 -66.03 -82.42 -33.34
N ARG A 44 -66.57 -83.02 -34.40
CA ARG A 44 -66.27 -82.59 -35.78
C ARG A 44 -66.78 -81.18 -36.09
N GLN A 45 -67.93 -80.78 -35.52
CA GLN A 45 -68.51 -79.44 -35.71
C GLN A 45 -67.79 -78.36 -34.88
N ILE A 46 -67.39 -78.69 -33.66
CA ILE A 46 -66.74 -77.74 -32.73
C ILE A 46 -65.28 -77.50 -33.09
N MET A 47 -64.55 -78.50 -33.60
CA MET A 47 -63.12 -78.41 -33.91
C MET A 47 -62.72 -77.20 -34.77
N PRO A 48 -63.33 -76.93 -35.95
CA PRO A 48 -62.93 -75.79 -36.78
C PRO A 48 -63.17 -74.43 -36.10
N VAL A 49 -64.25 -74.33 -35.32
CA VAL A 49 -64.60 -73.11 -34.56
C VAL A 49 -63.61 -72.92 -33.39
N LEU A 50 -63.25 -74.01 -32.69
CA LEU A 50 -62.24 -74.00 -31.64
C LEU A 50 -60.88 -73.55 -32.17
N THR A 51 -60.41 -74.13 -33.28
CA THR A 51 -59.13 -73.76 -33.87
C THR A 51 -59.12 -72.29 -34.32
N GLN A 52 -60.21 -71.83 -34.93
CA GLN A 52 -60.33 -70.43 -35.37
C GLN A 52 -60.31 -69.45 -34.18
N ILE A 53 -61.06 -69.72 -33.12
CA ILE A 53 -61.11 -68.86 -31.93
C ILE A 53 -59.79 -68.92 -31.15
N GLU A 54 -59.17 -70.10 -31.01
CA GLU A 54 -57.85 -70.25 -30.36
C GLU A 54 -56.75 -69.50 -31.14
N GLU A 55 -56.68 -69.65 -32.47
CA GLU A 55 -55.71 -68.93 -33.29
C GLU A 55 -55.93 -67.41 -33.24
N GLY A 56 -57.18 -66.96 -33.29
CA GLY A 56 -57.56 -65.56 -33.13
C GLY A 56 -57.12 -64.99 -31.78
N TYR A 57 -57.46 -65.68 -30.69
CA TYR A 57 -57.11 -65.29 -29.32
C TYR A 57 -55.58 -65.29 -29.07
N GLN A 58 -54.86 -66.30 -29.58
CA GLN A 58 -53.38 -66.34 -29.51
C GLN A 58 -52.73 -65.19 -30.29
N LYS A 59 -53.28 -64.83 -31.45
CA LYS A 59 -52.80 -63.71 -32.26
C LYS A 59 -53.03 -62.36 -31.58
N GLU A 60 -54.19 -62.16 -30.98
CA GLU A 60 -54.51 -60.96 -30.20
C GLU A 60 -53.62 -60.84 -28.95
N LEU A 61 -53.43 -61.94 -28.21
CA LEU A 61 -52.57 -61.99 -27.04
C LEU A 61 -51.08 -61.74 -27.39
N SER A 62 -50.59 -62.32 -28.48
CA SER A 62 -49.20 -62.11 -28.93
C SER A 62 -48.96 -60.69 -29.45
N SER A 63 -49.92 -60.10 -30.18
CA SER A 63 -49.87 -58.70 -30.62
C SER A 63 -49.89 -57.74 -29.41
N SER A 64 -50.81 -57.96 -28.45
CA SER A 64 -50.86 -57.16 -27.21
C SER A 64 -49.56 -57.28 -26.39
N ASN A 65 -49.01 -58.48 -26.26
CA ASN A 65 -47.72 -58.70 -25.59
C ASN A 65 -46.54 -58.03 -26.31
N GLN A 66 -46.54 -58.00 -27.65
CA GLN A 66 -45.53 -57.28 -28.43
C GLN A 66 -45.63 -55.77 -28.21
N HIS A 67 -46.84 -55.21 -28.21
CA HIS A 67 -47.05 -53.79 -27.88
C HIS A 67 -46.58 -53.46 -26.45
N LEU A 68 -46.90 -54.30 -25.47
CA LEU A 68 -46.45 -54.12 -24.09
C LEU A 68 -44.91 -54.20 -23.98
N ARG A 69 -44.27 -55.18 -24.65
CA ARG A 69 -42.81 -55.29 -24.69
C ARG A 69 -42.15 -54.08 -25.34
N LEU A 70 -42.73 -53.55 -26.41
CA LEU A 70 -42.23 -52.35 -27.09
C LEU A 70 -42.36 -51.12 -26.20
N MET A 71 -43.49 -50.95 -25.50
CA MET A 71 -43.67 -49.86 -24.53
C MET A 71 -42.66 -49.95 -23.37
N VAL A 72 -42.43 -51.15 -22.84
CA VAL A 72 -41.41 -51.39 -21.81
C VAL A 72 -40.01 -51.06 -22.34
N ALA A 73 -39.66 -51.51 -23.55
CA ALA A 73 -38.38 -51.20 -24.17
C ALA A 73 -38.18 -49.70 -24.40
N CYS A 74 -39.20 -48.99 -24.88
CA CYS A 74 -39.18 -47.54 -25.04
C CYS A 74 -39.00 -46.84 -23.69
N SER A 75 -39.72 -47.26 -22.65
CA SER A 75 -39.58 -46.68 -21.30
C SER A 75 -38.17 -46.88 -20.73
N ALA A 76 -37.58 -48.07 -20.91
CA ALA A 76 -36.22 -48.37 -20.47
C ALA A 76 -35.18 -47.55 -21.22
N LEU A 77 -35.33 -47.39 -22.54
CA LEU A 77 -34.46 -46.53 -23.35
C LEU A 77 -34.54 -45.07 -22.88
N LEU A 78 -35.74 -44.58 -22.60
CA LEU A 78 -35.96 -43.21 -22.16
C LEU A 78 -35.31 -42.95 -20.78
N LEU A 79 -35.44 -43.91 -19.85
CA LEU A 79 -34.76 -43.86 -18.55
C LEU A 79 -33.23 -43.86 -18.70
N PHE A 80 -32.69 -44.67 -19.62
CA PHE A 80 -31.25 -44.70 -19.89
C PHE A 80 -30.73 -43.36 -20.43
N VAL A 81 -31.46 -42.74 -21.37
CA VAL A 81 -31.12 -41.40 -21.90
C VAL A 81 -31.14 -40.35 -20.79
N VAL A 82 -32.15 -40.37 -19.92
CA VAL A 82 -32.23 -39.46 -18.77
C VAL A 82 -31.03 -39.65 -17.83
N MET A 83 -30.65 -40.90 -17.54
CA MET A 83 -29.49 -41.20 -16.69
C MET A 83 -28.18 -40.65 -17.29
N LEU A 84 -27.99 -40.79 -18.60
CA LEU A 84 -26.84 -40.21 -19.30
C LEU A 84 -26.82 -38.68 -19.23
N LEU A 85 -27.96 -38.03 -19.46
CA LEU A 85 -28.07 -36.57 -19.36
C LEU A 85 -27.75 -36.08 -17.94
N LEU A 86 -28.27 -36.75 -16.91
CA LEU A 86 -27.96 -36.44 -15.51
C LEU A 86 -26.46 -36.62 -15.20
N TYR A 87 -25.84 -37.68 -15.73
CA TYR A 87 -24.40 -37.90 -15.61
C TYR A 87 -23.61 -36.74 -16.26
N TYR A 88 -23.96 -36.33 -17.48
CA TYR A 88 -23.32 -35.23 -18.19
C TYR A 88 -23.47 -33.90 -17.44
N VAL A 89 -24.68 -33.56 -16.99
CA VAL A 89 -24.95 -32.33 -16.22
C VAL A 89 -24.15 -32.31 -14.92
N ASN A 90 -24.10 -33.42 -14.18
CA ASN A 90 -23.33 -33.50 -12.94
C ASN A 90 -21.82 -33.36 -13.20
N LYS A 91 -21.30 -33.96 -14.27
CA LYS A 91 -19.90 -33.80 -14.68
C LYS A 91 -19.58 -32.35 -15.06
N GLN A 92 -20.48 -31.69 -15.80
CA GLN A 92 -20.32 -30.30 -16.20
C GLN A 92 -20.37 -29.34 -15.00
N ARG A 93 -21.31 -29.54 -14.07
CA ARG A 93 -21.40 -28.77 -12.82
C ARG A 93 -20.10 -28.84 -12.02
N LYS A 94 -19.48 -30.02 -11.89
CA LYS A 94 -18.17 -30.17 -11.22
C LYS A 94 -17.05 -29.39 -11.91
N ARG A 95 -17.00 -29.39 -13.25
CA ARG A 95 -16.00 -28.61 -14.01
C ARG A 95 -16.17 -27.11 -13.82
N ILE A 96 -17.42 -26.62 -13.88
CA ILE A 96 -17.75 -25.21 -13.68
C ILE A 96 -17.39 -24.78 -12.26
N ALA A 97 -17.70 -25.61 -11.25
CA ALA A 97 -17.33 -25.32 -9.86
C ALA A 97 -15.80 -25.21 -9.69
N ALA A 98 -15.03 -26.11 -10.29
CA ALA A 98 -13.57 -26.05 -10.25
C ALA A 98 -13.02 -24.79 -10.96
N ALA A 99 -13.60 -24.41 -12.10
CA ALA A 99 -13.22 -23.20 -12.83
C ALA A 99 -13.50 -21.93 -12.01
N HIS A 100 -14.67 -21.84 -11.37
CA HIS A 100 -15.00 -20.71 -10.49
C HIS A 100 -14.08 -20.62 -9.27
N HIS A 101 -13.74 -21.77 -8.67
CA HIS A 101 -12.80 -21.79 -7.55
C HIS A 101 -11.44 -21.22 -7.97
N LYS A 102 -10.89 -21.67 -9.10
CA LYS A 102 -9.62 -21.17 -9.62
C LYS A 102 -9.68 -19.68 -9.97
N LEU A 103 -10.77 -19.22 -10.56
CA LEU A 103 -10.96 -17.81 -10.92
C LEU A 103 -11.06 -16.91 -9.67
N LYS A 104 -11.69 -17.41 -8.61
CA LYS A 104 -11.75 -16.72 -7.31
C LYS A 104 -10.36 -16.63 -6.66
N GLU A 105 -9.59 -17.70 -6.70
CA GLU A 105 -8.22 -17.74 -6.19
C GLU A 105 -7.30 -16.77 -6.94
N THR A 106 -7.36 -16.76 -8.27
CA THR A 106 -6.55 -15.83 -9.09
C THR A 106 -6.96 -14.37 -8.87
N ASN A 107 -8.25 -14.08 -8.75
CA ASN A 107 -8.73 -12.72 -8.46
C ASN A 107 -8.25 -12.26 -7.08
N HIS A 108 -8.30 -13.14 -6.07
CA HIS A 108 -7.79 -12.84 -4.74
C HIS A 108 -6.27 -12.58 -4.76
N ALA A 109 -5.51 -13.40 -5.49
CA ALA A 109 -4.07 -13.19 -5.64
C ALA A 109 -3.74 -11.87 -6.36
N LEU A 110 -4.50 -11.51 -7.39
CA LEU A 110 -4.34 -10.26 -8.12
C LEU A 110 -4.71 -9.03 -7.27
N GLN A 111 -5.75 -9.15 -6.44
CA GLN A 111 -6.11 -8.11 -5.49
C GLN A 111 -4.99 -7.88 -4.47
N LEU A 112 -4.43 -8.95 -3.89
CA LEU A 112 -3.31 -8.84 -2.95
C LEU A 112 -2.05 -8.23 -3.61
N ALA A 113 -1.78 -8.58 -4.86
CA ALA A 113 -0.67 -8.00 -5.62
C ALA A 113 -0.88 -6.51 -5.88
N ASN A 114 -2.10 -6.07 -6.21
CA ASN A 114 -2.44 -4.67 -6.39
C ASN A 114 -2.36 -3.87 -5.09
N GLU A 115 -2.84 -4.43 -3.99
CA GLU A 115 -2.73 -3.81 -2.65
C GLU A 115 -1.25 -3.58 -2.31
N ARG A 116 -0.41 -4.61 -2.47
CA ARG A 116 1.03 -4.50 -2.24
C ARG A 116 1.72 -3.49 -3.18
N LEU A 117 1.30 -3.41 -4.44
CA LEU A 117 1.82 -2.42 -5.37
C LEU A 117 1.46 -1.00 -4.93
N ASN A 118 0.24 -0.81 -4.43
CA ASN A 118 -0.22 0.49 -3.94
C ASN A 118 0.54 0.91 -2.67
N GLU A 119 0.77 -0.01 -1.74
CA GLU A 119 1.60 0.21 -0.55
C GLU A 119 3.03 0.62 -0.92
N MET A 120 3.65 -0.10 -1.87
CA MET A 120 4.99 0.22 -2.35
C MET A 120 5.04 1.59 -3.04
N ASN A 121 4.04 1.93 -3.86
CA ASN A 121 3.94 3.25 -4.48
C ASN A 121 3.79 4.36 -3.44
N HIS A 122 3.00 4.14 -2.39
CA HIS A 122 2.84 5.11 -1.32
C HIS A 122 4.17 5.33 -0.58
N SER A 123 4.84 4.25 -0.18
CA SER A 123 6.16 4.32 0.47
C SER A 123 7.22 4.98 -0.41
N LEU A 124 7.22 4.71 -1.73
CA LEU A 124 8.13 5.36 -2.67
C LEU A 124 7.86 6.87 -2.76
N ASN A 125 6.59 7.28 -2.71
CA ASN A 125 6.22 8.69 -2.74
C ASN A 125 6.64 9.41 -1.45
N GLU A 126 6.43 8.80 -0.28
CA GLU A 126 6.92 9.32 1.01
C GLU A 126 8.44 9.47 1.03
N MET A 127 9.17 8.45 0.54
CA MET A 127 10.63 8.50 0.47
C MET A 127 11.13 9.58 -0.49
N ASN A 128 10.49 9.74 -1.66
CA ASN A 128 10.81 10.82 -2.59
C ASN A 128 10.55 12.19 -1.97
N HIS A 129 9.44 12.35 -1.23
CA HIS A 129 9.14 13.59 -0.55
C HIS A 129 10.21 13.94 0.50
N SER A 130 10.54 12.99 1.38
CA SER A 130 11.60 13.17 2.38
C SER A 130 12.96 13.47 1.75
N LEU A 131 13.30 12.79 0.65
CA LEU A 131 14.54 13.04 -0.08
C LEU A 131 14.57 14.45 -0.69
N ASN A 132 13.44 14.94 -1.20
CA ASN A 132 13.33 16.30 -1.70
C ASN A 132 13.48 17.34 -0.59
N GLU A 133 12.85 17.12 0.57
CA GLU A 133 13.00 18.00 1.75
C GLU A 133 14.46 18.05 2.24
N MET A 134 15.12 16.89 2.35
CA MET A 134 16.54 16.83 2.73
C MET A 134 17.44 17.54 1.70
N ASN A 135 17.18 17.36 0.40
CA ASN A 135 17.92 18.06 -0.65
C ASN A 135 17.72 19.58 -0.58
N GLN A 136 16.48 20.03 -0.31
CA GLN A 136 16.20 21.45 -0.15
C GLN A 136 16.94 22.03 1.05
N SER A 137 16.86 21.38 2.22
CA SER A 137 17.58 21.81 3.44
C SER A 137 19.10 21.83 3.22
N LEU A 138 19.65 20.81 2.55
CA LEU A 138 21.07 20.75 2.23
C LEU A 138 21.48 21.89 1.27
N ASN A 139 20.65 22.19 0.27
CA ASN A 139 20.89 23.28 -0.67
C ASN A 139 20.83 24.65 0.02
N GLU A 140 19.89 24.86 0.94
CA GLU A 140 19.80 26.07 1.76
C GLU A 140 21.04 26.22 2.66
N SER A 141 21.50 25.13 3.29
CA SER A 141 22.74 25.11 4.08
C SER A 141 23.98 25.43 3.22
N ASN A 142 24.07 24.87 2.01
CA ASN A 142 25.16 25.13 1.08
C ASN A 142 25.16 26.59 0.59
N LYS A 143 24.00 27.12 0.21
CA LYS A 143 23.85 28.53 -0.17
C LYS A 143 24.26 29.46 0.96
N MET A 144 23.91 29.11 2.20
CA MET A 144 24.35 29.84 3.37
C MET A 144 25.89 29.83 3.42
N LYS A 145 26.53 28.65 3.40
CA LYS A 145 28.01 28.45 3.35
C LYS A 145 28.70 29.30 2.28
N GLU A 146 28.16 29.34 1.06
CA GLU A 146 28.69 30.18 -0.03
C GLU A 146 28.66 31.67 0.31
N VAL A 147 27.57 32.16 0.90
CA VAL A 147 27.47 33.56 1.36
C VAL A 147 28.52 33.88 2.42
N TYR A 148 28.85 32.96 3.34
CA TYR A 148 29.93 33.16 4.31
C TYR A 148 31.28 33.29 3.61
N ILE A 149 31.60 32.38 2.68
CA ILE A 149 32.87 32.40 1.96
C ILE A 149 33.01 33.72 1.19
N GLY A 150 31.94 34.17 0.52
CA GLY A 150 31.92 35.46 -0.18
C GLY A 150 32.17 36.64 0.77
N ARG A 151 31.56 36.64 1.96
CA ARG A 151 31.79 37.69 2.98
C ARG A 151 33.21 37.68 3.52
N PHE A 152 33.72 36.51 3.87
CA PHE A 152 35.09 36.33 4.36
C PHE A 152 36.11 36.82 3.32
N LEU A 153 35.97 36.42 2.06
CA LEU A 153 36.85 36.88 0.98
C LEU A 153 36.75 38.39 0.77
N ARG A 154 35.55 38.97 0.90
CA ARG A 154 35.37 40.44 0.87
C ARG A 154 36.09 41.12 2.03
N LEU A 155 36.06 40.53 3.24
CA LEU A 155 36.81 41.05 4.39
C LEU A 155 38.31 41.03 4.11
N CYS A 156 38.83 39.90 3.62
CA CYS A 156 40.24 39.79 3.24
C CYS A 156 40.63 40.87 2.22
N ALA A 157 39.79 41.12 1.20
CA ALA A 157 40.04 42.17 0.21
C ALA A 157 40.09 43.57 0.85
N ILE A 158 39.13 43.90 1.73
CA ILE A 158 39.11 45.19 2.44
C ILE A 158 40.37 45.39 3.29
N TYR A 159 40.82 44.35 4.02
CA TYR A 159 42.02 44.45 4.84
C TYR A 159 43.30 44.51 4.00
N VAL A 160 43.37 43.81 2.86
CA VAL A 160 44.47 43.94 1.91
C VAL A 160 44.56 45.38 1.40
N ASP A 161 43.43 45.98 0.99
CA ASP A 161 43.39 47.37 0.54
C ASP A 161 43.80 48.37 1.63
N LYS A 162 43.41 48.12 2.88
CA LYS A 162 43.83 48.92 4.03
C LYS A 162 45.33 48.83 4.30
N ILE A 163 45.87 47.62 4.32
CA ILE A 163 47.31 47.40 4.50
C ILE A 163 48.08 48.08 3.37
N GLU A 164 47.61 47.97 2.13
CA GLU A 164 48.25 48.61 0.98
C GLU A 164 48.16 50.14 1.05
N THR A 165 47.03 50.69 1.51
CA THR A 165 46.84 52.12 1.73
C THR A 165 47.78 52.64 2.83
N MET A 166 47.88 51.92 3.94
CA MET A 166 48.82 52.21 5.02
C MET A 166 50.26 52.16 4.50
N ARG A 167 50.64 51.11 3.77
CA ARG A 167 51.98 50.95 3.18
C ARG A 167 52.34 52.12 2.26
N LYS A 168 51.45 52.51 1.35
CA LYS A 168 51.65 53.68 0.46
C LYS A 168 51.85 54.97 1.26
N ARG A 169 51.07 55.18 2.32
CA ARG A 169 51.17 56.36 3.19
C ARG A 169 52.49 56.38 3.98
N VAL A 170 52.91 55.26 4.55
CA VAL A 170 54.21 55.09 5.21
C VAL A 170 55.33 55.45 4.24
N VAL A 171 55.35 54.86 3.03
CA VAL A 171 56.37 55.15 2.01
C VAL A 171 56.40 56.64 1.65
N LYS A 172 55.23 57.29 1.51
CA LYS A 172 55.13 58.72 1.21
C LYS A 172 55.74 59.59 2.32
N LEU A 173 55.40 59.35 3.58
CA LEU A 173 55.89 60.13 4.72
C LEU A 173 57.39 59.93 4.96
N VAL A 174 57.88 58.70 4.81
CA VAL A 174 59.32 58.40 4.91
C VAL A 174 60.12 59.12 3.82
N LYS A 175 59.64 59.09 2.56
CA LYS A 175 60.29 59.83 1.46
C LYS A 175 60.30 61.35 1.68
N ALA A 176 59.25 61.88 2.30
CA ALA A 176 59.14 63.30 2.67
C ALA A 176 59.92 63.65 3.95
N ARG A 177 60.57 62.68 4.61
CA ARG A 177 61.25 62.84 5.92
C ARG A 177 60.33 63.34 7.05
N GLU A 178 59.02 63.13 6.94
CA GLU A 178 58.02 63.55 7.94
C GLU A 178 57.84 62.48 9.05
N LEU A 179 58.92 62.11 9.73
CA LEU A 179 58.92 60.99 10.68
C LEU A 179 58.04 61.23 11.92
N ASN A 180 57.93 62.47 12.40
CA ASN A 180 57.08 62.80 13.54
C ASN A 180 55.59 62.57 13.24
N LYS A 181 55.14 62.96 12.03
CA LYS A 181 53.75 62.72 11.58
C LYS A 181 53.44 61.23 11.42
N LEU A 182 54.43 60.44 11.00
CA LEU A 182 54.31 58.99 10.93
C LEU A 182 54.16 58.40 12.33
N LEU A 183 54.99 58.84 13.29
CA LEU A 183 54.94 58.36 14.66
C LEU A 183 53.57 58.65 15.31
N GLU A 184 53.08 59.88 15.18
CA GLU A 184 51.74 60.26 15.64
C GLU A 184 50.64 59.38 15.05
N GLN A 185 50.71 59.06 13.75
CA GLN A 185 49.73 58.19 13.09
C GLN A 185 49.82 56.73 13.54
N MET A 186 51.02 56.21 13.77
CA MET A 186 51.21 54.82 14.22
C MET A 186 50.80 54.65 15.70
N GLN A 187 50.88 55.71 16.50
CA GLN A 187 50.48 55.71 17.91
C GLN A 187 48.97 55.94 18.12
N ALA A 188 48.25 56.49 17.13
CA ALA A 188 46.80 56.69 17.17
C ALA A 188 45.99 55.37 16.98
N GLY A 189 46.42 54.30 17.65
CA GLY A 189 45.87 52.96 17.55
C GLY A 189 44.63 52.76 18.39
N GLU A 190 43.48 53.31 17.99
CA GLU A 190 42.21 53.09 18.72
C GLU A 190 41.01 52.72 17.82
N ALA A 191 41.06 52.97 16.51
CA ALA A 191 39.89 52.78 15.63
C ALA A 191 39.70 51.35 15.07
N TYR A 192 40.72 50.50 15.10
CA TYR A 192 40.69 49.20 14.39
C TYR A 192 39.82 48.14 15.09
N MET A 193 39.70 48.19 16.42
CA MET A 193 38.96 47.18 17.19
C MET A 193 37.45 47.36 17.09
N GLY A 194 36.98 48.62 17.12
CA GLY A 194 35.56 48.92 16.93
C GLY A 194 35.05 48.41 15.59
N GLU A 195 35.81 48.62 14.51
CA GLU A 195 35.45 48.17 13.18
C GLU A 195 35.47 46.65 13.03
N LEU A 196 36.44 45.96 13.65
CA LEU A 196 36.47 44.50 13.71
C LEU A 196 35.19 43.96 14.36
N TYR A 197 34.78 44.54 15.48
CA TYR A 197 33.59 44.12 16.20
C TYR A 197 32.31 44.44 15.46
N GLU A 198 32.18 45.63 14.86
CA GLU A 198 31.03 45.95 14.00
C GLU A 198 30.89 44.97 12.83
N TYR A 199 32.01 44.61 12.21
CA TYR A 199 31.99 43.64 11.12
C TYR A 199 31.61 42.25 11.62
N PHE A 200 32.21 41.81 12.74
CA PHE A 200 31.89 40.53 13.36
C PHE A 200 30.40 40.45 13.74
N ASP A 201 29.88 41.46 14.45
CA ASP A 201 28.50 41.51 14.93
C ASP A 201 27.51 41.47 13.75
N SER A 202 27.70 42.34 12.73
CA SER A 202 26.85 42.38 11.53
C SER A 202 26.95 41.13 10.67
N ALA A 203 28.12 40.50 10.58
CA ALA A 203 28.26 39.22 9.92
C ALA A 203 27.50 38.16 10.71
N PHE A 204 27.81 37.98 11.99
CA PHE A 204 27.26 36.95 12.85
C PHE A 204 25.73 37.03 12.97
N LEU A 205 25.15 38.20 13.21
CA LEU A 205 23.70 38.38 13.32
C LEU A 205 22.95 38.12 12.01
N LYS A 206 23.59 38.30 10.84
CA LYS A 206 22.97 37.91 9.56
C LYS A 206 23.00 36.40 9.33
N LEU A 207 23.88 35.70 10.04
CA LEU A 207 24.09 34.26 9.92
C LEU A 207 23.23 33.51 10.93
N PHE A 208 23.06 34.10 12.11
CA PHE A 208 22.19 33.62 13.18
C PHE A 208 21.25 34.75 13.61
N PRO A 209 20.22 35.08 12.80
CA PRO A 209 19.30 36.20 13.07
C PRO A 209 18.58 36.04 14.41
N ASP A 210 18.21 34.81 14.75
CA ASP A 210 17.48 34.50 15.98
C ASP A 210 18.42 34.22 17.17
N PHE A 211 19.74 34.41 17.02
CA PHE A 211 20.72 34.01 18.03
C PHE A 211 20.45 34.63 19.39
N VAL A 212 20.14 35.93 19.43
CA VAL A 212 19.97 36.65 20.71
C VAL A 212 18.69 36.19 21.40
N GLU A 213 17.63 35.92 20.65
CA GLU A 213 16.39 35.37 21.19
C GLU A 213 16.58 33.94 21.71
N GLU A 214 17.16 33.05 20.90
CA GLU A 214 17.45 31.67 21.29
C GLU A 214 18.42 31.61 22.47
N PHE A 215 19.43 32.47 22.51
CA PHE A 215 20.37 32.58 23.63
C PHE A 215 19.66 33.04 24.91
N ASN A 216 18.81 34.07 24.82
CA ASN A 216 18.03 34.55 25.95
C ASN A 216 17.00 33.53 26.46
N ALA A 217 16.51 32.64 25.59
CA ALA A 217 15.65 31.53 26.01
C ALA A 217 16.37 30.51 26.91
N LEU A 218 17.70 30.47 26.87
CA LEU A 218 18.53 29.64 27.77
C LEU A 218 18.79 30.30 29.13
N LEU A 219 18.48 31.59 29.28
CA LEU A 219 18.72 32.37 30.49
C LEU A 219 17.45 32.59 31.29
N LYS A 220 17.60 32.71 32.62
CA LYS A 220 16.51 33.08 33.52
C LYS A 220 15.89 34.41 33.06
N PRO A 221 14.56 34.59 33.14
CA PRO A 221 13.88 35.79 32.62
C PRO A 221 14.51 37.12 33.07
N GLU A 222 14.95 37.18 34.33
CA GLU A 222 15.57 38.34 34.97
C GLU A 222 17.03 38.61 34.56
N GLU A 223 17.71 37.63 33.97
CA GLU A 223 19.11 37.73 33.52
C GLU A 223 19.25 37.82 31.99
N ARG A 224 18.14 37.97 31.26
CA ARG A 224 18.14 38.09 29.79
C ARG A 224 18.84 39.38 29.35
N ILE A 225 19.63 39.26 28.28
CA ILE A 225 20.42 40.36 27.73
C ILE A 225 19.58 41.10 26.68
N VAL A 226 19.42 42.41 26.87
CA VAL A 226 18.78 43.31 25.89
C VAL A 226 19.89 44.03 25.12
N LEU A 227 19.76 44.09 23.79
CA LEU A 227 20.67 44.85 22.95
C LEU A 227 20.39 46.35 23.08
N GLU A 228 21.45 47.16 23.08
CA GLU A 228 21.32 48.63 22.96
C GLU A 228 21.02 49.06 21.52
N ASP A 229 21.47 48.27 20.55
CA ASP A 229 21.29 48.44 19.11
C ASP A 229 21.17 47.04 18.50
N ASP A 230 20.12 46.81 17.70
CA ASP A 230 19.81 45.52 17.05
C ASP A 230 20.96 44.98 16.18
N SER A 231 21.93 45.82 15.83
CA SER A 231 23.08 45.48 15.00
C SER A 231 24.39 45.25 15.74
N ARG A 232 24.44 45.45 17.08
CA ARG A 232 25.67 45.36 17.87
C ARG A 232 25.54 44.40 19.05
N LEU A 233 26.49 43.48 19.15
CA LEU A 233 26.55 42.53 20.25
C LEU A 233 27.31 43.14 21.43
N SER A 234 26.85 42.83 22.65
CA SER A 234 27.65 43.07 23.85
C SER A 234 28.88 42.16 23.88
N THR A 235 29.91 42.53 24.64
CA THR A 235 31.10 41.67 24.84
C THR A 235 30.73 40.25 25.27
N THR A 236 29.73 40.13 26.14
CA THR A 236 29.21 38.83 26.58
C THR A 236 28.63 38.03 25.42
N LEU A 237 27.77 38.61 24.60
CA LEU A 237 27.21 37.94 23.44
C LEU A 237 28.29 37.57 22.41
N ARG A 238 29.33 38.40 22.23
CA ARG A 238 30.46 38.07 21.34
C ARG A 238 31.22 36.83 21.81
N ILE A 239 31.44 36.66 23.11
CA ILE A 239 32.08 35.45 23.67
C ILE A 239 31.28 34.21 23.30
N PHE A 240 29.96 34.24 23.48
CA PHE A 240 29.11 33.09 23.19
C PHE A 240 28.84 32.89 21.69
N ALA A 241 28.88 33.95 20.89
CA ALA A 241 28.91 33.87 19.44
C ALA A 241 30.17 33.15 18.94
N LEU A 242 31.34 33.41 19.53
CA LEU A 242 32.57 32.69 19.19
C LEU A 242 32.50 31.21 19.59
N ILE A 243 31.93 30.89 20.75
CA ILE A 243 31.66 29.50 21.17
C ILE A 243 30.71 28.81 20.18
N ARG A 244 29.65 29.51 19.75
CA ARG A 244 28.72 29.03 18.73
C ARG A 244 29.41 28.74 17.39
N LEU A 245 30.42 29.52 17.03
CA LEU A 245 31.26 29.30 15.85
C LEU A 245 32.32 28.20 16.03
N GLY A 246 32.38 27.55 17.20
CA GLY A 246 33.31 26.46 17.51
C GLY A 246 34.63 26.90 18.13
N ILE A 247 34.78 28.18 18.50
CA ILE A 247 35.95 28.70 19.21
C ILE A 247 35.66 28.62 20.71
N GLU A 248 35.99 27.48 21.32
CA GLU A 248 35.68 27.20 22.74
C GLU A 248 36.82 27.57 23.71
N ASP A 249 38.04 27.67 23.17
CA ASP A 249 39.24 27.95 23.94
C ASP A 249 39.24 29.40 24.44
N SER A 250 39.24 29.59 25.76
CA SER A 250 39.22 30.91 26.39
C SER A 250 40.41 31.79 25.98
N SER A 251 41.56 31.21 25.64
CA SER A 251 42.75 31.94 25.18
C SER A 251 42.55 32.47 23.76
N LYS A 252 41.96 31.67 22.87
CA LYS A 252 41.61 32.11 21.51
C LYS A 252 40.53 33.19 21.51
N ILE A 253 39.52 33.05 22.38
CA ILE A 253 38.50 34.09 22.57
C ILE A 253 39.13 35.37 23.11
N ALA A 254 40.02 35.25 24.10
CA ALA A 254 40.75 36.38 24.68
C ALA A 254 41.61 37.11 23.65
N GLU A 255 42.30 36.36 22.78
CA GLU A 255 43.08 36.90 21.66
C GLU A 255 42.18 37.68 20.69
N PHE A 256 41.07 37.09 20.25
CA PHE A 256 40.14 37.72 19.31
C PHE A 256 39.47 38.99 19.89
N LEU A 257 39.07 38.94 21.16
CA LEU A 257 38.40 40.06 21.83
C LEU A 257 39.37 41.01 22.54
N HIS A 258 40.69 40.81 22.41
CA HIS A 258 41.72 41.62 23.07
C HIS A 258 41.50 41.81 24.58
N TYR A 259 41.03 40.77 25.26
CA TYR A 259 40.89 40.72 26.72
C TYR A 259 41.93 39.78 27.34
N SER A 260 42.09 39.85 28.65
CA SER A 260 42.83 38.80 29.37
C SER A 260 42.00 37.52 29.44
N VAL A 261 42.68 36.37 29.44
CA VAL A 261 42.03 35.05 29.59
C VAL A 261 41.13 35.01 30.84
N ASN A 262 41.59 35.62 31.94
CA ASN A 262 40.82 35.72 33.19
C ASN A 262 39.50 36.49 33.01
N THR A 263 39.52 37.56 32.21
CA THR A 263 38.31 38.34 31.89
C THR A 263 37.29 37.49 31.16
N ILE A 264 37.74 36.66 30.20
CA ILE A 264 36.87 35.73 29.47
C ILE A 264 36.28 34.67 30.41
N TYR A 265 37.08 34.09 31.32
CA TYR A 265 36.58 33.16 32.33
C TYR A 265 35.48 33.78 33.20
N ASN A 266 35.66 35.02 33.64
CA ASN A 266 34.69 35.73 34.47
C ASN A 266 33.36 35.95 33.72
N TYR A 267 33.41 36.39 32.46
CA TYR A 267 32.20 36.55 31.64
C TYR A 267 31.46 35.21 31.44
N ARG A 268 32.19 34.14 31.10
CA ARG A 268 31.60 32.80 30.93
C ARG A 268 30.95 32.32 32.22
N ALA A 269 31.65 32.41 33.35
CA ALA A 269 31.15 31.96 34.64
C ALA A 269 29.87 32.72 35.06
N LYS A 270 29.85 34.05 34.87
CA LYS A 270 28.68 34.89 35.19
C LYS A 270 27.43 34.44 34.43
N ILE A 271 27.55 34.21 33.12
CA ILE A 271 26.41 33.79 32.31
C ILE A 271 26.00 32.34 32.60
N LYS A 272 26.96 31.43 32.81
CA LYS A 272 26.63 30.04 33.17
C LYS A 272 25.84 29.97 34.48
N ASN A 273 26.07 30.88 35.43
CA ASN A 273 25.27 30.97 36.67
C ASN A 273 23.84 31.51 36.45
N SER A 274 23.61 32.16 35.31
CA SER A 274 22.35 32.79 34.92
C SER A 274 21.50 31.89 34.02
N ALA A 275 22.02 30.73 33.64
CA ALA A 275 21.35 29.73 32.81
C ALA A 275 20.17 29.06 33.53
N ILE A 276 19.16 28.64 32.77
CA ILE A 276 18.04 27.81 33.25
C ILE A 276 18.45 26.33 33.31
N CYS A 277 19.29 25.89 32.37
CA CYS A 277 19.81 24.53 32.31
C CYS A 277 21.05 24.35 33.18
N ASP A 278 21.56 23.11 33.25
CA ASP A 278 22.81 22.83 33.95
C ASP A 278 24.00 23.58 33.32
N ARG A 279 24.96 23.97 34.18
CA ARG A 279 26.14 24.77 33.80
C ARG A 279 27.01 24.04 32.80
N GLU A 280 27.08 22.72 32.89
CA GLU A 280 27.91 21.88 32.01
C GLU A 280 27.26 21.74 30.62
N GLU A 281 25.94 21.81 30.54
CA GLU A 281 25.17 21.70 29.30
C GLU A 281 25.01 23.03 28.56
N PHE A 282 25.08 24.17 29.27
CA PHE A 282 24.77 25.49 28.71
C PHE A 282 25.53 25.80 27.42
N GLU A 283 26.85 25.62 27.41
CA GLU A 283 27.67 25.93 26.22
C GLU A 283 27.41 24.94 25.06
N GLN A 284 26.98 23.70 25.36
CA GLN A 284 26.54 22.77 24.33
C GLN A 284 25.24 23.22 23.68
N ARG A 285 24.28 23.73 24.48
CA ARG A 285 23.03 24.31 23.96
C ARG A 285 23.30 25.57 23.14
N VAL A 286 24.19 26.45 23.61
CA VAL A 286 24.62 27.63 22.84
C VAL A 286 25.16 27.22 21.47
N LYS A 287 25.93 26.13 21.37
CA LYS A 287 26.45 25.63 20.08
C LYS A 287 25.36 25.14 19.12
N GLN A 288 24.22 24.70 19.63
CA GLN A 288 23.11 24.17 18.84
C GLN A 288 22.17 25.28 18.31
N ILE A 289 22.31 26.52 18.79
CA ILE A 289 21.47 27.65 18.35
C ILE A 289 21.47 27.80 16.82
N GLY A 290 20.32 27.89 16.19
CA GLY A 290 20.21 27.97 14.72
C GLY A 290 20.70 26.73 13.95
N MET A 291 20.98 25.59 14.60
CA MET A 291 21.09 24.28 13.93
C MET A 291 19.70 23.63 13.96
N LYS A 292 18.89 23.88 12.91
CA LYS A 292 17.62 23.18 12.67
C LYS A 292 17.85 22.03 11.69
#